data_AF-A0A6L8G2U5-F1
#
_entry.id   AF-A0A6L8G2U5-F1
#
_cell.length_a   1.000
_cell.length_b   1.000
_cell.length_c   1.000
_cell.angle_alpha   90.00
_cell.angle_beta   90.00
_cell.angle_gamma   90.00
#
_symmetry.space_group_name_H-M   'P 1'
#
loop_
_entity.id
_entity.type
_entity.pdbx_description
1 polymer ?
#
loop_
_entity_poly.entity_id
_entity_poly.type
_entity_poly.pdbx_seq_one_letter_code
_entity_poly.pdbx_strand_id
1 'polypeptide(L)'
;MVGTPTRGTRRDNVLQGDATLAYDAGSRTLDADFTGIVDLDRNAAHTVRAVSFENVPVDADGTFWAGGVGNFIGGGFGGPGHEETTGVFEQRGIVGAFGAKWQASN
;
A
#
# COMPACT_ATOMS: atom_id res chain seq x y z
N MET A 1 4.26 -5.07 -4.94
CA MET A 1 4.09 -3.62 -5.14
C MET A 1 4.93 -3.17 -6.32
N VAL A 2 4.40 -2.30 -7.19
CA VAL A 2 5.15 -1.63 -8.27
C VAL A 2 4.84 -0.14 -8.18
N GLY A 3 5.84 0.70 -7.91
CA GLY A 3 5.68 2.16 -7.85
C GLY A 3 6.26 2.85 -9.08
N THR A 4 5.48 3.72 -9.72
CA THR A 4 5.98 4.67 -10.72
C THR A 4 6.03 6.08 -10.11
N PRO A 5 7.16 6.80 -10.20
CA PRO A 5 7.31 8.09 -9.56
C PRO A 5 6.72 9.24 -10.39
N THR A 6 5.92 10.10 -9.73
CA THR A 6 5.49 11.38 -10.30
C THR A 6 6.48 12.49 -9.95
N ARG A 7 6.89 13.22 -10.99
CA ARG A 7 7.92 14.27 -11.10
C ARG A 7 8.38 14.98 -9.81
N GLY A 8 9.67 14.82 -9.50
CA GLY A 8 10.45 15.69 -8.62
C GLY A 8 11.86 15.14 -8.41
N THR A 9 12.84 15.67 -9.16
CA THR A 9 14.31 15.52 -9.01
C THR A 9 14.84 14.12 -8.61
N ARG A 10 15.36 13.36 -9.61
CA ARG A 10 16.07 12.05 -9.47
C ARG A 10 15.30 10.97 -8.68
N ARG A 11 14.08 10.64 -9.14
CA ARG A 11 13.33 9.46 -8.69
C ARG A 11 13.41 8.38 -9.77
N ASP A 12 14.62 7.86 -10.04
CA ASP A 12 14.84 6.86 -11.09
C ASP A 12 14.83 5.43 -10.54
N ASN A 13 14.52 5.25 -9.25
CA ASN A 13 14.65 3.97 -8.58
C ASN A 13 13.28 3.26 -8.57
N VAL A 14 13.22 2.10 -9.22
CA VAL A 14 12.07 1.19 -9.13
C VAL A 14 12.14 0.45 -7.80
N LEU A 15 11.14 0.66 -6.94
CA LEU A 15 11.06 -0.02 -5.65
C LEU A 15 10.09 -1.20 -5.72
N GLN A 16 10.47 -2.30 -5.08
CA GLN A 16 9.61 -3.46 -4.85
C GLN A 16 9.57 -3.80 -3.37
N GLY A 17 8.42 -4.25 -2.89
CA GLY A 17 8.22 -4.73 -1.54
C GLY A 17 6.92 -5.53 -1.42
N ASP A 18 6.70 -6.02 -0.21
CA ASP A 18 5.55 -6.81 0.18
C ASP A 18 4.47 -5.89 0.76
N ALA A 19 3.20 -6.22 0.49
CA ALA A 19 2.04 -5.51 1.01
C ALA A 19 1.18 -6.48 1.81
N THR A 20 0.98 -6.20 3.08
CA THR A 20 0.10 -6.94 3.98
C THR A 20 -1.03 -6.03 4.41
N LEU A 21 -2.27 -6.51 4.29
CA LEU A 21 -3.48 -5.77 4.63
C LEU A 21 -4.30 -6.60 5.61
N ALA A 22 -4.64 -6.01 6.75
CA ALA A 22 -5.47 -6.61 7.79
C ALA A 22 -6.75 -5.81 7.95
N TYR A 23 -7.88 -6.40 7.57
CA TYR A 23 -9.19 -5.76 7.64
C TYR A 23 -9.98 -6.27 8.85
N ASP A 24 -10.46 -5.34 9.69
CA ASP A 24 -11.39 -5.62 10.79
C ASP A 24 -12.81 -5.20 10.35
N ALA A 25 -13.69 -6.20 10.17
CA ALA A 25 -15.07 -5.98 9.77
C ALA A 25 -15.94 -5.35 10.89
N GLY A 26 -15.55 -5.49 12.16
CA GLY A 26 -16.28 -4.95 13.31
C GLY A 26 -16.10 -3.45 13.47
N SER A 27 -14.85 -2.96 13.34
CA SER A 27 -14.53 -1.53 13.34
C SER A 27 -14.58 -0.90 11.93
N ARG A 28 -14.63 -1.73 10.88
CA ARG A 28 -14.53 -1.31 9.47
C ARG A 28 -13.26 -0.52 9.20
N THR A 29 -12.15 -0.98 9.77
CA THR A 29 -10.83 -0.38 9.61
C THR A 29 -9.85 -1.36 8.97
N LEU A 30 -8.87 -0.81 8.29
CA LEU A 30 -7.79 -1.53 7.63
C LEU A 30 -6.45 -1.06 8.20
N ASP A 31 -5.60 -2.01 8.55
CA ASP A 31 -4.17 -1.76 8.74
C ASP A 31 -3.42 -2.25 7.50
N ALA A 32 -2.50 -1.42 6.99
CA ALA A 32 -1.70 -1.71 5.81
C ALA A 32 -0.21 -1.55 6.12
N ASP A 33 0.53 -2.64 5.94
CA ASP A 33 1.97 -2.70 6.13
C ASP A 33 2.68 -3.00 4.81
N PHE A 34 3.60 -2.11 4.45
CA PHE A 34 4.47 -2.28 3.30
C PHE A 34 5.89 -2.49 3.81
N THR A 35 6.46 -3.67 3.54
CA THR A 35 7.76 -4.08 4.08
C THR A 35 8.66 -4.63 2.98
N GLY A 36 9.90 -4.99 3.33
CA GLY A 36 10.83 -5.59 2.37
C GLY A 36 11.21 -4.66 1.21
N ILE A 37 11.12 -3.34 1.41
CA ILE A 37 11.31 -2.37 0.33
C ILE A 37 12.77 -2.38 -0.14
N VAL A 38 12.97 -2.79 -1.40
CA VAL A 38 14.26 -2.84 -2.09
C VAL A 38 14.24 -1.97 -3.34
N ASP A 39 15.41 -1.41 -3.65
CA ASP A 39 15.69 -0.69 -4.89
C ASP A 39 16.18 -1.69 -5.93
N LEU A 40 15.35 -1.94 -6.96
CA LEU A 40 15.64 -2.92 -8.00
C LEU A 40 16.78 -2.50 -8.93
N ASP A 41 16.92 -1.20 -9.19
CA ASP A 41 17.96 -0.69 -10.10
C ASP A 41 19.35 -0.80 -9.49
N ARG A 42 19.42 -0.73 -8.15
CA ARG A 42 20.68 -0.85 -7.40
C ARG A 42 20.87 -2.21 -6.74
N ASN A 43 19.87 -3.08 -6.83
CA ASN A 43 19.77 -4.34 -6.09
C ASN A 43 20.17 -4.18 -4.61
N ALA A 44 19.71 -3.08 -3.98
CA ALA A 44 20.12 -2.68 -2.65
C ALA A 44 18.90 -2.30 -1.80
N ALA A 45 19.05 -2.41 -0.47
CA ALA A 45 18.00 -1.94 0.43
C ALA A 45 17.82 -0.43 0.29
N HIS A 46 16.57 0.02 0.17
CA HIS A 46 16.25 1.44 0.20
C HIS A 46 16.40 1.98 1.64
N THR A 47 16.60 3.29 1.81
CA THR A 47 16.73 3.92 3.14
C THR A 47 15.46 3.79 3.96
N VAL A 48 14.30 3.84 3.28
CA VAL A 48 13.01 3.50 3.86
C VAL A 48 12.74 2.03 3.59
N ARG A 49 12.65 1.23 4.67
CA ARG A 49 12.46 -0.22 4.62
C ARG A 49 11.03 -0.68 4.92
N ALA A 50 10.24 0.20 5.54
CA ALA A 50 8.84 -0.05 5.85
C ALA A 50 8.01 1.24 5.89
N VAL A 51 6.74 1.10 5.54
CA VAL A 51 5.69 2.13 5.51
C VAL A 51 4.43 1.48 6.07
N SER A 52 3.75 2.15 7.00
CA SER A 52 2.52 1.62 7.59
C SER A 52 1.43 2.68 7.65
N PHE A 53 0.18 2.21 7.54
CA PHE A 53 -1.04 2.98 7.74
C PHE A 53 -1.95 2.19 8.66
N GLU A 54 -2.34 2.78 9.78
CA GLU A 54 -3.16 2.13 10.80
C GLU A 54 -4.56 2.75 10.83
N ASN A 55 -5.55 1.94 11.18
CA ASN A 55 -6.94 2.34 11.37
C ASN A 55 -7.53 3.11 10.16
N VAL A 56 -7.17 2.72 8.94
CA VAL A 56 -7.68 3.32 7.72
C VAL A 56 -9.17 3.01 7.60
N PRO A 57 -10.07 4.00 7.54
CA PRO A 57 -11.50 3.75 7.45
C PRO A 57 -11.86 3.13 6.10
N VAL A 58 -12.75 2.13 6.12
CA VAL A 58 -13.28 1.46 4.93
C VAL A 58 -14.77 1.75 4.77
N ASP A 59 -15.11 2.35 3.64
CA ASP A 59 -16.47 2.69 3.27
C ASP A 59 -17.30 1.45 2.93
N ALA A 60 -18.62 1.63 2.84
CA ALA A 60 -19.54 0.50 2.72
C ALA A 60 -19.45 -0.18 1.34
N ASP A 61 -18.89 0.53 0.37
CA ASP A 61 -18.59 0.03 -0.98
C ASP A 61 -17.21 -0.66 -1.07
N GLY A 62 -16.49 -0.78 0.06
CA GLY A 62 -15.17 -1.39 0.11
C GLY A 62 -14.04 -0.47 -0.33
N THR A 63 -14.30 0.82 -0.56
CA THR A 63 -13.25 1.80 -0.80
C THR A 63 -12.62 2.26 0.52
N PHE A 64 -11.37 2.68 0.47
CA PHE A 64 -10.69 3.24 1.64
C PHE A 64 -9.78 4.39 1.23
N TRP A 65 -9.70 5.39 2.10
CA TRP A 65 -8.84 6.54 1.94
C TRP A 65 -8.42 7.10 3.29
N ALA A 66 -7.13 7.37 3.46
CA ALA A 66 -6.62 8.09 4.62
C ALA A 66 -5.45 8.99 4.26
N GLY A 67 -5.34 10.13 4.97
CA GLY A 67 -4.23 11.06 4.83
C GLY A 67 -4.44 12.14 3.76
N GLY A 68 -3.32 12.72 3.30
CA GLY A 68 -3.29 13.85 2.38
C GLY A 68 -1.98 13.92 1.56
N VAL A 69 -1.72 15.05 0.90
CA VAL A 69 -0.56 15.21 0.01
C VAL A 69 0.75 14.83 0.71
N GLY A 70 1.54 13.92 0.12
CA GLY A 70 2.81 13.46 0.68
C GLY A 70 2.72 12.39 1.78
N ASN A 71 1.51 12.07 2.25
CA ASN A 71 1.25 11.03 3.24
C ASN A 71 -0.20 10.54 3.13
N PHE A 72 -0.50 9.65 2.18
CA PHE A 72 -1.84 9.08 1.98
C PHE A 72 -1.79 7.61 1.56
N ILE A 73 -2.92 6.95 1.75
CA ILE A 73 -3.23 5.65 1.17
C ILE A 73 -4.66 5.69 0.62
N GLY A 74 -4.87 5.06 -0.52
CA GLY A 74 -6.17 4.95 -1.15
C GLY A 74 -6.31 3.67 -1.98
N GLY A 75 -7.47 3.06 -1.96
CA GLY A 75 -7.70 1.83 -2.71
C GLY A 75 -9.12 1.31 -2.55
N GLY A 76 -9.30 0.05 -2.94
CA GLY A 76 -10.57 -0.63 -2.77
C GLY A 76 -10.44 -2.15 -2.79
N PHE A 77 -11.39 -2.78 -2.12
CA PHE A 77 -11.63 -4.21 -2.24
C PHE A 77 -12.42 -4.52 -3.51
N GLY A 78 -12.00 -5.52 -4.26
CA GLY A 78 -12.64 -6.01 -5.47
C GLY A 78 -13.02 -7.50 -5.36
N GLY A 79 -13.87 -7.94 -6.30
CA GLY A 79 -14.40 -9.30 -6.33
C GLY A 79 -15.73 -9.45 -5.58
N PRO A 80 -16.59 -10.44 -5.92
CA PRO A 80 -17.88 -10.66 -5.27
C PRO A 80 -17.78 -10.92 -3.76
N GLY A 81 -16.62 -11.42 -3.29
CA GLY A 81 -16.33 -11.68 -1.88
C GLY A 81 -15.28 -10.75 -1.28
N HIS A 82 -14.95 -9.63 -1.94
CA HIS A 82 -13.82 -8.76 -1.54
C HIS A 82 -12.48 -9.53 -1.47
N GLU A 83 -12.28 -10.52 -2.36
CA GLU A 83 -11.13 -11.42 -2.33
C GLU A 83 -9.83 -10.76 -2.78
N GLU A 84 -9.90 -9.60 -3.43
CA GLU A 84 -8.74 -8.86 -3.91
C GLU A 84 -8.77 -7.42 -3.40
N THR A 85 -7.60 -6.83 -3.22
CA THR A 85 -7.49 -5.40 -2.88
C THR A 85 -6.39 -4.78 -3.73
N THR A 86 -6.65 -3.57 -4.21
CA THR A 86 -5.69 -2.79 -4.98
C THR A 86 -5.73 -1.35 -4.54
N GLY A 87 -4.59 -0.67 -4.64
CA GLY A 87 -4.52 0.73 -4.24
C GLY A 87 -3.18 1.37 -4.54
N VAL A 88 -3.08 2.61 -4.09
CA VAL A 88 -1.90 3.46 -4.17
C VAL A 88 -1.63 4.09 -2.80
N PHE A 89 -0.38 4.45 -2.55
CA PHE A 89 -0.01 5.23 -1.39
C PHE A 89 1.14 6.16 -1.72
N GLU A 90 1.27 7.20 -0.91
CA GLU A 90 2.46 8.01 -0.80
C GLU A 90 2.82 8.18 0.67
N GLN A 91 4.05 7.87 1.07
CA GLN A 91 4.56 8.20 2.40
C GLN A 91 6.08 8.18 2.38
N ARG A 92 6.71 9.11 3.11
CA ARG A 92 8.19 9.20 3.23
C ARG A 92 8.90 9.30 1.87
N GLY A 93 8.26 9.96 0.90
CA GLY A 93 8.80 10.13 -0.46
C GLY A 93 8.71 8.91 -1.37
N ILE A 94 8.13 7.80 -0.90
CA ILE A 94 7.77 6.64 -1.71
C ILE A 94 6.35 6.84 -2.23
N VAL A 95 6.16 6.69 -3.54
CA VAL A 95 4.85 6.57 -4.18
C VAL A 95 4.77 5.17 -4.79
N GLY A 96 3.75 4.41 -4.42
CA GLY A 96 3.65 3.01 -4.81
C GLY A 96 2.22 2.59 -5.13
N ALA A 97 2.08 1.59 -6.00
CA ALA A 97 0.84 0.85 -6.19
C ALA A 97 0.97 -0.57 -5.65
N PHE A 98 -0.08 -1.06 -5.01
CA PHE A 98 -0.12 -2.39 -4.41
C PHE A 98 -1.34 -3.18 -4.88
N GLY A 99 -1.19 -4.49 -4.80
CA GLY A 99 -2.26 -5.46 -4.94
C GLY A 99 -2.02 -6.58 -3.95
N ALA A 100 -3.06 -7.01 -3.26
CA ALA A 100 -3.01 -8.18 -2.38
C ALA A 100 -4.26 -9.03 -2.62
N LYS A 101 -4.14 -10.32 -2.30
CA LYS A 101 -5.26 -11.27 -2.34
C LYS A 101 -5.56 -11.72 -0.93
N TRP A 102 -6.83 -12.00 -0.67
CA TRP A 102 -7.25 -12.60 0.58
C TRP A 102 -6.55 -13.96 0.75
N GLN A 103 -5.96 -14.14 1.93
CA GLN A 103 -5.35 -15.39 2.32
C GLN A 103 -6.15 -15.93 3.50
N ALA A 104 -6.84 -17.05 3.29
CA ALA A 104 -7.50 -17.74 4.38
C ALA A 104 -6.43 -18.28 5.34
N SER A 105 -6.52 -17.88 6.61
CA SER A 105 -5.77 -18.53 7.70
C SER A 105 -6.24 -19.98 7.79
N ASN A 106 -5.33 -20.93 7.59
CA ASN A 106 -5.58 -22.36 7.75
C ASN A 106 -5.41 -22.77 9.22
#